data_AF-A0A4V1TR35-F1
#
_entry.id   AF-A0A4V1TR35-F1
#
_cell.length_a   1.000
_cell.length_b   1.000
_cell.length_c   1.000
_cell.angle_alpha   90.00
_cell.angle_beta   90.00
_cell.angle_gamma   90.00
#
_symmetry.space_group_name_H-M   'P 1'
#
loop_
_entity.id
_entity.type
_entity.pdbx_description
1 polymer ?
#
loop_
_entity_poly.entity_id
_entity_poly.type
_entity_poly.pdbx_seq_one_letter_code
_entity_poly.pdbx_strand_id
1 'polypeptide(L)'
;MQKKFDEMFARLPGEGAVQFQGQSMGGMSQVQVQGVRDHYRTYAEWLGRQAQETMRARREEAEMIFRRVGITFAVYGAKDEDGSGTERLIPFDLIPRIIPAAEWRLMEKGLVQRVTALNRFIHDAYHDQEIVKAG
;
A
#
# COMPACT_ATOMS: atom_id res chain seq x y z
N MET A 1 -17.57 1.52 -4.42
CA MET A 1 -16.38 1.20 -3.58
C MET A 1 -15.23 2.18 -3.80
N GLN A 2 -14.93 2.60 -5.03
CA GLN A 2 -13.89 3.60 -5.32
C GLN A 2 -14.03 4.91 -4.52
N LYS A 3 -15.24 5.49 -4.47
CA LYS A 3 -15.51 6.73 -3.71
C LYS A 3 -15.23 6.65 -2.20
N LYS A 4 -15.40 5.48 -1.58
CA LYS A 4 -15.11 5.29 -0.14
C LYS A 4 -13.62 5.16 0.14
N PHE A 5 -12.86 4.66 -0.84
CA PHE A 5 -11.40 4.56 -0.74
C PHE A 5 -10.77 5.95 -0.84
N ASP A 6 -11.27 6.80 -1.75
CA ASP A 6 -10.85 8.20 -1.89
C ASP A 6 -11.19 9.05 -0.65
N GLU A 7 -12.36 8.84 -0.03
CA GLU A 7 -12.74 9.49 1.24
C GLU A 7 -11.81 9.12 2.41
N MET A 8 -11.24 7.91 2.42
CA MET A 8 -10.38 7.43 3.49
C MET A 8 -9.00 8.11 3.48
N PHE A 9 -8.53 8.57 2.31
CA PHE A 9 -7.30 9.38 2.18
C PHE A 9 -7.50 10.85 2.55
N ALA A 10 -8.72 11.36 2.51
CA ALA A 10 -9.03 12.76 2.80
C ALA A 10 -9.00 13.12 4.30
N ARG A 11 -9.10 12.12 5.19
CA ARG A 11 -9.01 12.31 6.65
C ARG A 11 -7.73 11.68 7.22
N LEU A 12 -6.59 12.20 6.80
CA LEU A 12 -5.33 11.95 7.51
C LEU A 12 -5.26 12.88 8.73
N PRO A 13 -5.06 12.36 9.96
CA PRO A 13 -4.77 13.21 11.10
C PRO A 13 -3.33 13.74 10.92
N GLY A 14 -3.24 15.05 10.70
CA GLY A 14 -2.00 15.76 10.39
C GLY A 14 -2.26 16.89 9.39
N GLU A 15 -2.97 17.93 9.81
CA GLU A 15 -3.22 19.15 9.04
C GLU A 15 -1.91 19.94 8.84
N GLY A 16 -1.07 19.46 7.92
CA GLY A 16 0.02 20.21 7.34
C GLY A 16 0.07 19.86 5.86
N ALA A 17 -0.29 20.81 5.00
CA ALA A 17 -0.04 20.64 3.57
C ALA A 17 1.46 20.37 3.39
N VAL A 18 1.81 19.24 2.74
CA VAL A 18 3.21 18.94 2.43
C VAL A 18 3.70 19.98 1.44
N GLN A 19 4.57 20.88 1.91
CA GLN A 19 5.16 21.92 1.09
C GLN A 19 6.53 21.44 0.61
N PHE A 20 6.70 21.38 -0.72
CA PHE A 20 8.00 21.19 -1.36
C PHE A 20 8.48 22.56 -1.85
N GLN A 21 9.44 23.15 -1.15
CA GLN A 21 10.04 24.42 -1.57
C GLN A 21 11.45 24.18 -2.08
N GLY A 22 11.67 24.42 -3.38
CA GLY A 22 12.99 24.40 -3.99
C GLY A 22 13.57 25.80 -4.03
N GLN A 23 14.69 26.04 -3.34
CA GLN A 23 15.49 27.24 -3.53
C GLN A 23 16.77 26.87 -4.29
N SER A 24 17.00 27.52 -5.42
CA SER A 24 18.26 27.43 -6.17
C SER A 24 19.11 28.66 -5.85
N MET A 25 20.16 28.46 -5.06
CA MET A 25 21.23 29.44 -4.83
C MET A 25 22.56 28.72 -5.04
N GLY A 26 23.29 29.07 -6.10
CA GLY A 26 24.66 28.58 -6.32
C GLY A 26 24.81 27.10 -6.70
N GLY A 27 23.91 26.54 -7.53
CA GLY A 27 24.07 25.19 -8.08
C GLY A 27 23.72 24.03 -7.13
N MET A 28 23.33 24.31 -5.89
CA MET A 28 22.78 23.33 -4.96
C MET A 28 21.26 23.53 -4.84
N SER A 29 20.49 22.57 -5.34
CA SER A 29 19.03 22.54 -5.14
C SER A 29 18.74 21.93 -3.76
N GLN A 30 18.28 22.75 -2.82
CA GLN A 30 17.76 22.27 -1.53
C GLN A 30 16.24 22.17 -1.62
N VAL A 31 15.71 20.97 -1.42
CA VAL A 31 14.27 20.71 -1.29
C VAL A 31 13.95 20.67 0.20
N GLN A 32 13.26 21.69 0.71
CA GLN A 32 12.71 21.65 2.07
C GLN A 32 11.34 21.01 2.03
N VAL A 33 11.15 19.97 2.85
CA VAL A 33 9.88 19.22 2.99
C VAL A 33 9.38 19.40 4.43
N GLN A 34 8.25 20.08 4.60
CA GLN A 34 7.59 20.26 5.90
C GLN A 34 6.30 19.43 5.98
N GLY A 35 5.87 19.06 7.19
CA GLY A 35 4.63 18.31 7.42
C GLY A 35 4.69 16.79 7.14
N VAL A 36 5.89 16.24 6.92
CA VAL A 36 6.08 14.80 6.65
C VAL A 36 6.40 14.03 7.93
N ARG A 37 5.78 12.86 8.10
CA ARG A 37 6.06 11.94 9.22
C ARG A 37 7.53 11.54 9.22
N ASP A 38 8.15 11.41 10.39
CA ASP A 38 9.61 11.24 10.49
C ASP A 38 10.16 10.04 9.72
N HIS A 39 9.47 8.89 9.75
CA HIS A 39 9.88 7.69 9.02
C HIS A 39 9.83 7.83 7.49
N TYR A 40 9.20 8.89 6.98
CA TYR A 40 9.17 9.23 5.55
C TYR A 40 10.20 10.28 5.14
N ARG A 41 10.85 10.99 6.09
CA ARG A 41 11.69 12.16 5.79
C ARG A 41 12.78 11.86 4.75
N THR A 42 13.57 10.82 4.99
CA THR A 42 14.65 10.39 4.09
C THR A 42 14.12 10.04 2.69
N TYR A 43 12.97 9.37 2.61
CA TYR A 43 12.37 9.01 1.34
C TYR A 43 11.81 10.24 0.62
N ALA A 44 11.19 11.18 1.33
CA ALA A 44 10.66 12.41 0.76
C ALA A 44 11.77 13.31 0.19
N GLU A 45 12.90 13.44 0.88
CA GLU A 45 14.09 14.14 0.40
C GLU A 45 14.72 13.45 -0.82
N TRP A 46 14.74 12.12 -0.84
CA TRP A 46 15.19 11.37 -2.01
C TRP A 46 14.23 11.59 -3.19
N LEU A 47 12.92 11.50 -2.95
CA LEU A 47 11.87 11.66 -3.97
C LEU A 47 11.90 13.07 -4.57
N GLY A 48 12.05 14.11 -3.75
CA GLY A 48 12.12 15.51 -4.20
C GLY A 48 13.32 15.83 -5.09
N ARG A 49 14.36 14.98 -5.09
CA ARG A 49 15.54 15.11 -5.96
C ARG A 49 15.41 14.36 -7.29
N GLN A 50 14.34 13.60 -7.50
CA GLN A 50 14.16 12.81 -8.73
C GLN A 50 13.59 13.67 -9.86
N ALA A 51 14.10 13.47 -11.08
CA ALA A 51 13.51 14.06 -12.28
C ALA A 51 12.16 13.38 -12.60
N GLN A 52 11.17 14.16 -13.04
CA GLN A 52 9.83 13.67 -13.36
C GLN A 52 9.85 12.60 -14.47
N GLU A 53 10.70 12.79 -15.47
CA GLU A 53 10.90 11.84 -16.57
C GLU A 53 11.42 10.49 -16.06
N THR A 54 12.34 10.49 -15.10
CA THR A 54 12.88 9.27 -14.49
C THR A 54 11.80 8.53 -13.71
N MET A 55 10.97 9.26 -12.96
CA MET A 55 9.86 8.67 -12.21
C MET A 55 8.78 8.07 -13.14
N ARG A 56 8.50 8.72 -14.27
CA ARG A 56 7.58 8.20 -15.28
C ARG A 56 8.11 6.93 -15.94
N ALA A 57 9.38 6.92 -16.35
CA ALA A 57 10.01 5.74 -16.95
C ALA A 57 9.99 4.53 -15.99
N ARG A 58 10.26 4.74 -14.70
CA ARG A 58 10.17 3.67 -13.69
C ARG A 58 8.76 3.13 -13.50
N ARG A 59 7.73 3.98 -13.65
CA ARG A 59 6.33 3.54 -13.62
C ARG A 59 6.03 2.62 -14.80
N GLU A 60 6.39 3.05 -16.00
CA GLU A 60 6.17 2.28 -17.24
C GLU A 60 6.91 0.94 -17.20
N GLU A 61 8.16 0.94 -16.71
CA GLU A 61 8.94 -0.29 -16.52
C GLU A 61 8.29 -1.24 -15.51
N ALA A 62 7.83 -0.72 -14.36
CA ALA A 62 7.14 -1.53 -13.38
C ALA A 62 5.86 -2.12 -13.99
N GLU A 63 5.02 -1.32 -14.65
CA GLU A 63 3.79 -1.80 -15.31
C GLU A 63 4.08 -2.92 -16.35
N MET A 64 5.16 -2.79 -17.12
CA MET A 64 5.62 -3.84 -18.04
C MET A 64 6.00 -5.13 -17.33
N ILE A 65 6.71 -5.04 -16.19
CA ILE A 65 7.05 -6.21 -15.36
C ILE A 65 5.77 -6.87 -14.83
N PHE A 66 4.83 -6.10 -14.29
CA PHE A 66 3.56 -6.64 -13.79
C PHE A 66 2.75 -7.34 -14.89
N ARG A 67 2.74 -6.79 -16.11
CA ARG A 67 2.15 -7.45 -17.30
C ARG A 67 2.83 -8.79 -17.60
N ARG A 68 4.16 -8.82 -17.57
CA ARG A 68 4.94 -10.01 -17.94
C ARG A 68 4.90 -11.13 -16.91
N VAL A 69 4.83 -10.78 -15.62
CA VAL A 69 4.75 -11.75 -14.51
C VAL A 69 3.34 -12.32 -14.34
N GLY A 70 2.34 -11.75 -15.03
CA GLY A 70 0.97 -12.28 -15.02
C GLY A 70 0.23 -12.04 -13.71
N ILE A 71 0.58 -10.96 -12.98
CA ILE A 71 -0.14 -10.57 -11.76
C ILE A 71 -1.43 -9.86 -12.19
N THR A 72 -2.43 -10.66 -12.55
CA THR A 72 -3.77 -10.21 -12.94
C THR A 72 -4.79 -10.59 -11.87
N PHE A 73 -5.91 -9.88 -11.82
CA PHE A 73 -7.08 -10.30 -11.06
C PHE A 73 -8.27 -10.49 -11.99
N ALA A 74 -9.07 -11.52 -11.70
CA ALA A 74 -10.30 -11.79 -12.43
C ALA A 74 -11.37 -10.77 -12.00
N VAL A 75 -11.88 -10.00 -12.95
CA VAL A 75 -13.06 -9.15 -12.73
C VAL A 75 -14.31 -9.99 -13.00
N TYR A 76 -14.89 -10.57 -11.95
CA TYR A 76 -16.23 -11.15 -12.06
C TYR A 76 -17.26 -10.01 -12.11
N GLY A 77 -17.69 -9.64 -13.32
CA GLY A 77 -18.73 -8.62 -13.49
C GLY A 77 -18.87 -8.04 -14.90
N ALA A 78 -17.79 -8.00 -15.69
CA ALA A 78 -17.88 -7.75 -17.12
C ALA A 78 -18.04 -9.11 -17.81
N LYS A 79 -19.26 -9.64 -17.79
CA LYS A 79 -19.63 -10.68 -18.75
C LYS A 79 -19.65 -10.00 -20.12
N ASP A 80 -18.51 -9.97 -20.79
CA ASP A 80 -18.54 -10.01 -22.24
C ASP A 80 -19.29 -11.30 -22.60
N GLU A 81 -20.18 -11.24 -23.57
CA GLU A 81 -21.14 -12.31 -23.92
C GLU A 81 -20.46 -13.67 -24.25
N ASP A 82 -19.14 -13.69 -24.38
CA ASP A 82 -18.28 -14.86 -24.68
C ASP A 82 -17.64 -15.55 -23.45
N GLY A 83 -17.96 -15.14 -22.21
CA GLY A 83 -17.61 -15.92 -21.01
C GLY A 83 -16.14 -15.90 -20.58
N SER A 84 -15.28 -15.12 -21.24
CA SER A 84 -13.92 -14.83 -20.75
C SER A 84 -13.95 -13.64 -19.79
N GLY A 85 -13.75 -13.87 -18.49
CA GLY A 85 -13.60 -12.78 -17.53
C GLY A 85 -12.46 -11.85 -17.94
N THR A 86 -12.73 -10.56 -18.06
CA THR A 86 -11.71 -9.57 -18.47
C THR A 86 -10.62 -9.50 -17.40
N GLU A 87 -9.44 -10.03 -17.69
CA GLU A 87 -8.28 -9.93 -16.80
C GLU A 87 -7.81 -8.48 -16.72
N ARG A 88 -7.61 -7.97 -15.50
CA ARG A 88 -7.04 -6.64 -15.26
C ARG A 88 -5.75 -6.73 -14.47
N LEU A 89 -4.82 -5.84 -14.79
CA LEU A 89 -3.55 -5.71 -14.08
C LEU A 89 -3.77 -5.11 -12.70
N ILE A 90 -3.07 -5.65 -11.71
CA ILE A 90 -3.02 -5.01 -10.39
C ILE A 90 -2.26 -3.68 -10.52
N PRO A 91 -2.83 -2.56 -10.05
CA PRO A 91 -2.14 -1.27 -10.09
C PRO A 91 -0.91 -1.31 -9.17
N PHE A 92 0.22 -0.79 -9.66
CA PHE A 92 1.45 -0.69 -8.90
C PHE A 92 1.69 0.73 -8.39
N ASP A 93 2.12 0.86 -7.13
CA ASP A 93 2.51 2.14 -6.53
C ASP A 93 4.03 2.23 -6.39
N LEU A 94 4.60 3.35 -6.83
CA LEU A 94 6.03 3.65 -6.70
C LEU A 94 6.40 4.18 -5.31
N ILE A 95 5.42 4.68 -4.56
CA ILE A 95 5.63 5.26 -3.24
C ILE A 95 5.41 4.16 -2.19
N PRO A 96 6.45 3.74 -1.46
CA PRO A 96 6.33 2.65 -0.51
C PRO A 96 5.52 3.10 0.72
N ARG A 97 4.78 2.15 1.29
CA ARG A 97 4.27 2.28 2.66
C ARG A 97 5.38 1.94 3.66
N ILE A 98 6.02 2.95 4.24
CA ILE A 98 7.10 2.75 5.22
C ILE A 98 6.48 2.47 6.58
N ILE A 99 6.84 1.32 7.18
CA ILE A 99 6.39 0.92 8.52
C ILE A 99 7.63 0.90 9.44
N PRO A 100 7.68 1.71 10.50
CA PRO A 100 8.76 1.68 11.47
C PRO A 100 8.91 0.30 12.13
N ALA A 101 10.14 -0.11 12.43
CA ALA A 101 10.42 -1.43 12.99
C ALA A 101 9.68 -1.70 14.32
N ALA A 102 9.50 -0.68 15.17
CA ALA A 102 8.77 -0.82 16.42
C ALA A 102 7.26 -1.09 16.19
N GLU A 103 6.66 -0.39 15.23
CA GLU A 103 5.27 -0.60 14.84
C GLU A 103 5.08 -1.99 14.20
N TRP A 104 6.01 -2.39 13.32
CA TRP A 104 5.99 -3.72 12.71
C TRP A 104 6.07 -4.83 13.75
N ARG A 105 6.99 -4.75 14.71
CA ARG A 105 7.12 -5.78 15.77
C ARG A 105 5.85 -5.97 16.57
N LEU A 106 5.14 -4.89 16.88
CA LEU A 106 3.88 -4.96 17.61
C LEU A 106 2.79 -5.60 16.73
N MET A 107 2.69 -5.16 15.48
CA MET A 107 1.69 -5.68 14.54
C MET A 107 1.92 -7.16 14.22
N GLU A 108 3.16 -7.55 13.96
CA GLU A 108 3.56 -8.94 13.70
C GLU A 108 3.14 -9.86 14.85
N LYS A 109 3.43 -9.47 16.11
CA LYS A 109 3.01 -10.25 17.28
C LYS A 109 1.49 -10.45 17.32
N GLY A 110 0.72 -9.39 17.06
CA GLY A 110 -0.74 -9.44 17.01
C GLY A 110 -1.26 -10.29 15.84
N LEU A 111 -0.62 -10.23 14.68
CA LEU A 111 -0.96 -11.04 13.51
C LEU A 111 -0.72 -12.54 13.78
N VAL A 112 0.43 -12.89 14.35
CA VAL A 112 0.74 -14.28 14.73
C VAL A 112 -0.28 -14.81 15.74
N GLN A 113 -0.59 -14.02 16.77
CA GLN A 113 -1.61 -14.40 17.76
C GLN A 113 -2.98 -14.62 17.08
N ARG A 114 -3.40 -13.69 16.21
CA ARG A 114 -4.70 -13.75 15.54
C ARG A 114 -4.81 -14.96 14.62
N VAL A 115 -3.81 -15.22 13.78
CA VAL A 115 -3.80 -16.38 12.89
C VAL A 115 -3.82 -17.67 13.70
N THR A 116 -3.06 -17.74 14.80
CA THR A 116 -3.06 -18.90 15.69
C THR A 116 -4.45 -19.16 16.29
N ALA A 117 -5.10 -18.11 16.79
CA ALA A 117 -6.44 -18.21 17.36
C ALA A 117 -7.47 -18.62 16.31
N LEU A 118 -7.43 -18.01 15.11
CA LEU A 118 -8.33 -18.35 14.00
C LEU A 118 -8.15 -19.79 13.53
N ASN A 119 -6.91 -20.27 13.41
CA ASN A 119 -6.66 -21.66 13.02
C ASN A 119 -7.20 -22.65 14.06
N ARG A 120 -7.02 -22.36 15.35
CA ARG A 120 -7.60 -23.19 16.44
C ARG A 120 -9.11 -23.13 16.44
N PHE A 121 -9.70 -21.95 16.22
CA PHE A 121 -11.14 -21.78 16.14
C PHE A 121 -11.75 -22.58 14.97
N ILE A 122 -11.16 -22.48 13.77
CA ILE A 122 -11.62 -23.25 12.60
C ILE A 122 -11.51 -24.75 12.89
N HIS A 123 -10.39 -25.20 13.46
CA HIS A 123 -10.23 -26.60 13.84
C HIS A 123 -11.34 -27.03 14.82
N ASP A 124 -11.55 -26.29 15.90
CA ASP A 124 -12.55 -26.62 16.91
C ASP A 124 -13.97 -26.63 16.32
N ALA A 125 -14.34 -25.64 15.48
CA ALA A 125 -15.65 -25.55 14.86
C ALA A 125 -16.02 -26.77 13.99
N TYR A 126 -15.02 -27.43 13.38
CA TYR A 126 -15.22 -28.61 12.54
C TYR A 126 -14.95 -29.94 13.27
N HIS A 127 -14.61 -29.92 14.56
CA HIS A 127 -14.33 -31.13 15.35
C HIS A 127 -15.13 -31.11 16.66
N ASP A 128 -14.45 -30.95 17.79
CA ASP A 128 -15.02 -31.11 19.11
C ASP A 128 -15.98 -29.98 19.49
N GLN A 129 -15.96 -28.85 18.78
CA GLN A 129 -16.85 -27.70 19.01
C GLN A 129 -16.87 -27.25 20.47
N GLU A 130 -15.72 -27.33 21.14
CA GLU A 130 -15.57 -27.00 22.56
C GLU A 130 -15.94 -25.54 22.82
N ILE A 131 -15.64 -24.63 21.89
CA ILE A 131 -16.01 -23.22 22.00
C ILE A 131 -17.54 -23.00 22.00
N VAL A 132 -18.30 -23.85 21.31
CA VAL A 132 -19.77 -23.78 21.31
C VAL A 132 -20.33 -24.41 22.58
N LYS A 133 -19.74 -25.53 23.01
CA LYS A 133 -20.14 -26.22 24.24
C LYS A 133 -19.83 -25.40 25.51
N ALA A 134 -18.77 -24.59 25.48
CA ALA A 134 -18.33 -23.77 26.59
C ALA A 134 -19.20 -22.53 26.87
N GLY A 135 -20.09 -22.14 25.93
CA GLY A 135 -21.02 -21.01 26.06
C GLY A 135 -20.45 -19.67 25.61
#